data_AF-A0AAU3PQG1-F1
#
_entry.id   AF-A0AAU3PQG1-F1
#
_cell.length_a   1.000
_cell.length_b   1.000
_cell.length_c   1.000
_cell.angle_alpha   90.00
_cell.angle_beta   90.00
_cell.angle_gamma   90.00
#
_symmetry.space_group_name_H-M   'P 1'
#
loop_
_entity.id
_entity.type
_entity.pdbx_description
1 polymer ?
#
loop_
_entity_poly.entity_id
_entity_poly.type
_entity_poly.pdbx_seq_one_letter_code
_entity_poly.pdbx_strand_id
1 'polypeptide(L)'
;MNGERVWIDKQTPSAQKALIAVAIEVHAAGAAAGLDRRVIELVNVRVSQLNGCVYCLGVHHRAALAAGATEQELAVLPAWRRGGPFSSFDRAVLALAELTATLPDEATMDREYARAREHLTDDQVSVVVWAATVIGAFNRVSIMSGHPLPARKEKKTMTEPTAENKVADNPGKHRYEVFHGGALAGFAEYVERDDVTDFIHTEIDDAFGGKGLGKVLAQQALGEVVARGRVIEAHCPFIRAYLDKHPEFDAHVLGKGIQR
;
A
#
# COMPACT_ATOMS: atom_id res chain seq x y z
N MET A 1 -9.71 10.71 -33.41
CA MET A 1 -10.20 9.34 -33.19
C MET A 1 -9.34 8.72 -32.11
N ASN A 2 -9.87 8.43 -30.93
CA ASN A 2 -9.23 7.49 -30.01
C ASN A 2 -10.37 6.77 -29.30
N GLY A 3 -10.69 5.56 -29.78
CA GLY A 3 -11.52 4.64 -29.01
C GLY A 3 -10.92 4.43 -27.63
N GLU A 4 -11.77 4.23 -26.64
CA GLU A 4 -11.37 3.94 -25.27
C GLU A 4 -10.37 2.77 -25.27
N ARG A 5 -9.16 2.97 -24.74
CA ARG A 5 -8.15 1.90 -24.69
C ARG A 5 -8.67 0.78 -23.79
N VAL A 6 -8.40 -0.47 -24.16
CA VAL A 6 -8.74 -1.62 -23.30
C VAL A 6 -7.84 -1.59 -22.07
N TRP A 7 -8.44 -1.62 -20.88
CA TRP A 7 -7.71 -1.76 -19.63
C TRP A 7 -7.28 -3.23 -19.46
N ILE A 8 -6.05 -3.53 -19.86
CA ILE A 8 -5.49 -4.89 -19.93
C ILE A 8 -5.57 -5.59 -18.57
N ASP A 9 -5.28 -4.87 -17.49
CA ASP A 9 -5.37 -5.37 -16.11
C ASP A 9 -6.80 -5.73 -15.68
N LYS A 10 -7.81 -5.05 -16.24
CA LYS A 10 -9.24 -5.32 -15.98
C LYS A 10 -9.76 -6.44 -16.87
N GLN A 11 -9.27 -6.51 -18.10
CA GLN A 11 -9.66 -7.55 -19.04
C GLN A 11 -9.09 -8.91 -18.64
N THR A 12 -7.90 -8.95 -18.01
CA THR A 12 -7.28 -10.19 -17.53
C THR A 12 -6.78 -10.05 -16.08
N PRO A 13 -7.71 -10.00 -15.11
CA PRO A 13 -7.37 -9.70 -13.71
C PRO A 13 -6.57 -10.81 -13.03
N SER A 14 -6.68 -12.06 -13.48
CA SER A 14 -5.87 -13.18 -12.98
C SER A 14 -4.39 -13.01 -13.31
N ALA A 15 -4.06 -12.60 -14.54
CA ALA A 15 -2.69 -12.31 -14.95
C ALA A 15 -2.12 -11.10 -14.18
N GLN A 16 -2.94 -10.06 -13.99
CA GLN A 16 -2.56 -8.91 -13.15
C GLN A 16 -2.27 -9.34 -11.71
N LYS A 17 -3.11 -10.19 -11.12
CA LYS A 17 -2.90 -10.71 -9.76
C LYS A 17 -1.62 -11.54 -9.66
N ALA A 18 -1.32 -12.36 -10.66
CA ALA A 18 -0.08 -13.12 -10.72
C ALA A 18 1.14 -12.19 -10.78
N LEU A 19 1.11 -11.15 -11.62
CA LEU A 19 2.20 -10.17 -11.69
C LEU A 19 2.40 -9.42 -10.37
N ILE A 20 1.31 -9.07 -9.66
CA ILE A 20 1.38 -8.50 -8.30
C ILE A 20 2.01 -9.48 -7.31
N ALA A 21 1.68 -10.77 -7.38
CA ALA A 21 2.28 -11.78 -6.51
C ALA A 21 3.80 -11.89 -6.73
N VAL A 22 4.26 -11.83 -7.99
CA VAL A 22 5.71 -11.77 -8.28
C VAL A 22 6.34 -10.52 -7.66
N ALA A 23 5.70 -9.34 -7.74
CA ALA A 23 6.22 -8.13 -7.11
C ALA A 23 6.34 -8.25 -5.58
N ILE A 24 5.38 -8.91 -4.93
CA ILE A 24 5.43 -9.20 -3.49
C ILE A 24 6.61 -10.10 -3.16
N GLU A 25 6.82 -11.17 -3.93
CA GLU A 25 7.93 -12.09 -3.75
C GLU A 25 9.28 -11.39 -3.93
N VAL A 26 9.44 -10.58 -4.98
CA VAL A 26 10.66 -9.81 -5.24
C VAL A 26 10.95 -8.84 -4.08
N HIS A 27 9.94 -8.23 -3.47
CA HIS A 27 10.14 -7.42 -2.28
C HIS A 27 10.61 -8.23 -1.07
N ALA A 28 10.04 -9.42 -0.85
CA ALA A 28 10.45 -10.31 0.24
C ALA A 28 11.89 -10.81 0.04
N ALA A 29 12.22 -11.27 -1.18
CA ALA A 29 13.56 -11.68 -1.56
C ALA A 29 14.57 -10.52 -1.44
N GLY A 30 14.19 -9.30 -1.80
CA GLY A 30 15.01 -8.12 -1.61
C GLY A 30 15.36 -7.88 -0.15
N ALA A 31 14.37 -7.93 0.74
CA ALA A 31 14.60 -7.79 2.18
C ALA A 31 15.55 -8.89 2.70
N ALA A 32 15.39 -10.13 2.25
CA ALA A 32 16.27 -11.24 2.60
C ALA A 32 17.70 -11.06 2.07
N ALA A 33 17.87 -10.46 0.88
CA ALA A 33 19.15 -10.14 0.26
C ALA A 33 19.81 -8.84 0.79
N GLY A 34 19.23 -8.22 1.82
CA GLY A 34 19.72 -6.96 2.40
C GLY A 34 19.51 -5.73 1.50
N LEU A 35 18.58 -5.80 0.54
CA LEU A 35 18.15 -4.65 -0.25
C LEU A 35 17.03 -3.93 0.50
N ASP A 36 17.33 -2.71 0.96
CA ASP A 36 16.32 -1.87 1.57
C ASP A 36 15.21 -1.48 0.56
N ARG A 37 14.08 -1.03 1.10
CA ARG A 37 12.94 -0.64 0.27
C ARG A 37 13.25 0.57 -0.63
N ARG A 38 14.10 1.51 -0.18
CA ARG A 38 14.49 2.69 -0.97
C ARG A 38 15.16 2.25 -2.27
N VAL A 39 16.10 1.31 -2.21
CA VAL A 39 16.86 0.80 -3.38
C VAL A 39 15.92 0.18 -4.43
N ILE A 40 14.98 -0.66 -4.00
CA ILE A 40 14.00 -1.26 -4.92
C ILE A 40 13.12 -0.17 -5.55
N GLU A 41 12.71 0.84 -4.79
CA GLU A 41 11.91 1.92 -5.36
C GLU A 41 12.71 2.82 -6.32
N LEU A 42 14.01 3.02 -6.10
CA LEU A 42 14.88 3.70 -7.07
C LEU A 42 14.95 2.93 -8.41
N VAL A 43 15.03 1.59 -8.37
CA VAL A 43 14.91 0.74 -9.57
C VAL A 43 13.56 0.96 -10.26
N ASN A 44 12.46 0.89 -9.50
CA ASN A 44 11.12 1.05 -10.06
C ASN A 44 10.92 2.41 -10.71
N VAL A 45 11.36 3.49 -10.06
CA VAL A 45 11.31 4.84 -10.61
C VAL A 45 12.17 4.93 -11.86
N ARG A 46 13.42 4.46 -11.82
CA ARG A 46 14.35 4.62 -12.96
C ARG A 46 13.89 3.86 -14.19
N VAL A 47 13.46 2.61 -14.05
CA VAL A 47 12.93 1.83 -15.18
C VAL A 47 11.64 2.47 -15.72
N SER A 48 10.77 3.00 -14.84
CA SER A 48 9.57 3.71 -15.27
C SER A 48 9.87 5.03 -15.99
N GLN A 49 10.97 5.71 -15.64
CA GLN A 49 11.45 6.90 -16.36
C GLN A 49 11.91 6.54 -17.77
N LEU A 50 12.68 5.45 -17.93
CA LEU A 50 13.13 4.96 -19.23
C LEU A 50 11.97 4.56 -20.14
N ASN A 51 10.96 3.90 -19.57
CA ASN A 51 9.79 3.44 -20.32
C ASN A 51 8.72 4.52 -20.53
N GLY A 52 8.79 5.64 -19.81
CA GLY A 52 7.78 6.71 -19.87
C GLY A 52 6.42 6.37 -19.24
N CYS A 53 6.37 5.48 -18.24
CA CYS A 53 5.10 5.11 -17.59
C CYS A 53 4.66 6.17 -16.56
N VAL A 54 3.78 7.10 -16.95
CA VAL A 54 3.28 8.17 -16.06
C VAL A 54 2.60 7.64 -14.80
N TYR A 55 1.81 6.57 -14.92
CA TYR A 55 1.13 5.98 -13.78
C TYR A 55 2.12 5.40 -12.77
N CYS A 56 3.07 4.62 -13.27
CA CYS A 56 4.07 3.93 -12.47
C CYS A 56 5.00 4.94 -11.78
N LEU A 57 5.40 6.01 -12.47
CA LEU A 57 6.15 7.11 -11.87
C LEU A 57 5.39 7.75 -10.70
N GLY A 58 4.09 8.02 -10.85
CA GLY A 58 3.27 8.57 -9.76
C GLY A 58 3.11 7.64 -8.56
N VAL A 59 3.09 6.31 -8.78
CA VAL A 59 3.06 5.31 -7.71
C VAL A 59 4.42 5.23 -7.01
N HIS A 60 5.49 4.97 -7.77
CA HIS A 60 6.80 4.64 -7.22
C HIS A 60 7.59 5.86 -6.72
N HIS A 61 7.33 7.06 -7.24
CA HIS A 61 7.89 8.29 -6.64
C HIS A 61 7.43 8.45 -5.19
N ARG A 62 6.13 8.23 -4.92
CA ARG A 62 5.59 8.32 -3.55
C ARG A 62 6.09 7.19 -2.67
N ALA A 63 6.18 5.98 -3.21
CA ALA A 63 6.71 4.83 -2.48
C ALA A 63 8.19 5.02 -2.12
N ALA A 64 9.00 5.58 -3.04
CA ALA A 64 10.40 5.91 -2.80
C ALA A 64 10.57 6.91 -1.66
N LEU A 65 9.82 8.02 -1.67
CA LEU A 65 9.83 8.99 -0.58
C LEU A 65 9.43 8.37 0.77
N ALA A 66 8.37 7.54 0.76
CA ALA A 66 7.93 6.83 1.96
C ALA A 66 8.96 5.83 2.48
N ALA A 67 9.80 5.30 1.60
CA ALA A 67 10.89 4.38 1.91
C ALA A 67 12.20 5.08 2.32
N GLY A 68 12.22 6.41 2.36
CA GLY A 68 13.38 7.19 2.79
C GLY A 68 14.25 7.76 1.66
N ALA A 69 13.83 7.64 0.39
CA ALA A 69 14.45 8.42 -0.67
C ALA A 69 14.19 9.92 -0.47
N THR A 70 15.15 10.74 -0.86
CA THR A 70 15.05 12.20 -0.80
C THR A 70 14.52 12.77 -2.12
N GLU A 71 13.90 13.95 -2.05
CA GLU A 71 13.51 14.71 -3.24
C GLU A 71 14.73 14.99 -4.14
N GLN A 72 15.91 15.23 -3.54
CA GLN A 72 17.15 15.46 -4.29
C GLN A 72 17.57 14.22 -5.07
N GLU A 73 17.57 13.03 -4.45
CA GLU A 73 17.84 11.76 -5.13
C GLU A 73 16.91 11.57 -6.33
N LEU A 74 15.59 11.72 -6.13
CA LEU A 74 14.60 11.51 -7.20
C LEU A 74 14.74 12.53 -8.34
N ALA A 75 15.05 13.80 -8.01
CA ALA A 75 15.24 14.86 -8.99
C ALA A 75 16.45 14.60 -9.90
N VAL A 76 17.55 14.08 -9.35
CA VAL A 76 18.78 13.80 -10.13
C VAL A 76 18.89 12.36 -10.62
N LEU A 77 17.95 11.49 -10.27
CA LEU A 77 17.94 10.07 -10.66
C LEU A 77 18.11 9.87 -12.18
N PRO A 78 17.48 10.64 -13.09
CA PRO A 78 17.73 10.47 -14.53
C PRO A 78 19.18 10.69 -14.96
N ALA A 79 19.96 11.44 -14.17
CA ALA A 79 21.34 11.83 -14.44
C ALA A 79 22.34 11.13 -13.51
N TRP A 80 21.96 10.05 -12.83
CA TRP A 80 22.77 9.37 -11.80
C TRP A 80 24.21 9.04 -12.26
N ARG A 81 24.42 8.70 -13.54
CA ARG A 81 25.76 8.41 -14.11
C ARG A 81 26.70 9.61 -14.08
N ARG A 82 26.17 10.84 -14.02
CA ARG A 82 26.94 12.09 -14.02
C ARG A 82 27.33 12.55 -12.61
N GLY A 83 26.69 12.04 -11.56
CA GLY A 83 26.94 12.46 -10.17
C GLY A 83 25.73 12.28 -9.27
N GLY A 84 25.68 12.99 -8.14
CA GLY A 84 24.57 12.95 -7.19
C GLY A 84 24.81 12.04 -5.97
N PRO A 85 23.85 12.03 -5.01
CA PRO A 85 23.97 11.39 -3.70
C PRO A 85 23.79 9.86 -3.75
N PHE A 86 24.37 9.20 -4.75
CA PHE A 86 24.29 7.75 -4.95
C PHE A 86 25.63 7.09 -4.63
N SER A 87 25.60 6.11 -3.72
CA SER A 87 26.77 5.28 -3.38
C SER A 87 27.24 4.43 -4.56
N SER A 88 28.42 3.80 -4.44
CA SER A 88 28.88 2.79 -5.43
C SER A 88 27.90 1.64 -5.57
N PHE A 89 27.31 1.21 -4.46
CA PHE A 89 26.26 0.22 -4.41
C PHE A 89 25.00 0.66 -5.17
N ASP A 90 24.46 1.86 -4.90
CA ASP A 90 23.29 2.40 -5.62
C ASP A 90 23.55 2.47 -7.13
N ARG A 91 24.77 2.90 -7.51
CA ARG A 91 25.18 3.00 -8.92
C ARG A 91 25.24 1.63 -9.61
N ALA A 92 25.69 0.59 -8.92
CA ALA A 92 25.69 -0.77 -9.44
C ALA A 92 24.26 -1.29 -9.65
N VAL A 93 23.37 -1.05 -8.68
CA VAL A 93 21.94 -1.39 -8.80
C VAL A 93 21.30 -0.68 -9.98
N LEU A 94 21.51 0.63 -10.11
CA LEU A 94 20.94 1.43 -11.21
C LEU A 94 21.51 1.01 -12.57
N ALA A 95 22.81 0.70 -12.66
CA ALA A 95 23.41 0.18 -13.88
C ALA A 95 22.72 -1.11 -14.34
N LEU A 96 22.57 -2.07 -13.42
CA LEU A 96 21.93 -3.36 -13.71
C LEU A 96 20.45 -3.19 -14.08
N ALA A 97 19.73 -2.30 -13.40
CA ALA A 97 18.35 -1.98 -13.74
C ALA A 97 18.20 -1.37 -15.15
N GLU A 98 19.10 -0.46 -15.55
CA GLU A 98 19.09 0.11 -16.91
C GLU A 98 19.42 -0.95 -17.97
N LEU A 99 20.36 -1.87 -17.70
CA LEU A 99 20.65 -3.01 -18.59
C LEU A 99 19.41 -3.87 -18.82
N THR A 100 18.73 -4.27 -17.73
CA THR A 100 17.52 -5.11 -17.83
C THR A 100 16.38 -4.39 -18.57
N ALA A 101 16.27 -3.07 -18.42
CA ALA A 101 15.21 -2.31 -19.08
C ALA A 101 15.46 -2.08 -20.58
N THR A 102 16.73 -1.88 -20.98
CA THR A 102 17.08 -1.44 -22.34
C THR A 102 17.64 -2.54 -23.24
N LEU A 103 18.22 -3.60 -22.66
CA LEU A 103 18.84 -4.73 -23.37
C LEU A 103 19.76 -4.27 -24.53
N PRO A 104 20.86 -3.56 -24.23
CA PRO A 104 21.81 -3.09 -25.25
C PRO A 104 22.58 -4.25 -25.89
N ASP A 105 23.59 -3.93 -26.72
CA ASP A 105 24.47 -4.94 -27.31
C ASP A 105 25.20 -5.80 -26.26
N GLU A 106 25.53 -7.04 -26.63
CA GLU A 106 26.13 -8.04 -25.74
C GLU A 106 27.43 -7.54 -25.08
N ALA A 107 28.32 -6.90 -25.84
CA ALA A 107 29.58 -6.38 -25.30
C ALA A 107 29.35 -5.26 -24.25
N THR A 108 28.31 -4.45 -24.41
CA THR A 108 27.88 -3.48 -23.41
C THR A 108 27.24 -4.14 -22.19
N MET A 109 26.37 -5.13 -22.39
CA MET A 109 25.78 -5.88 -21.28
C MET A 109 26.84 -6.56 -20.43
N ASP A 110 27.76 -7.32 -21.02
CA ASP A 110 28.81 -8.04 -20.30
C ASP A 110 29.69 -7.11 -19.47
N ARG A 111 30.12 -6.00 -20.06
CA ARG A 111 30.98 -5.01 -19.40
C ARG A 111 30.29 -4.36 -18.21
N GLU A 112 29.05 -3.90 -18.38
CA GLU A 112 28.33 -3.21 -17.31
C GLU A 112 27.83 -4.18 -16.23
N TYR A 113 27.47 -5.42 -16.61
CA TYR A 113 27.13 -6.48 -15.67
C TYR A 113 28.33 -6.85 -14.81
N ALA A 114 29.51 -7.04 -15.42
CA ALA A 114 30.75 -7.31 -14.69
C ALA A 114 31.08 -6.20 -13.68
N ARG A 115 30.90 -4.93 -14.06
CA ARG A 115 31.08 -3.78 -13.14
C ARG A 115 30.08 -3.81 -11.98
N ALA A 116 28.81 -4.12 -12.24
CA ALA A 116 27.81 -4.22 -11.18
C ALA A 116 28.15 -5.35 -10.18
N ARG A 117 28.72 -6.46 -10.66
CA ARG A 117 29.17 -7.59 -9.84
C ARG A 117 30.29 -7.26 -8.85
N GLU A 118 31.05 -6.18 -9.07
CA GLU A 118 32.06 -5.70 -8.11
C GLU A 118 31.44 -5.19 -6.80
N HIS A 119 30.14 -4.88 -6.79
CA HIS A 119 29.44 -4.26 -5.65
C HIS A 119 28.20 -5.01 -5.17
N LEU A 120 27.73 -6.01 -5.91
CA LEU A 120 26.51 -6.76 -5.60
C LEU A 120 26.83 -8.22 -5.28
N THR A 121 25.99 -8.88 -4.49
CA THR A 121 25.99 -10.35 -4.35
C THR A 121 25.13 -11.00 -5.45
N ASP A 122 25.21 -12.32 -5.59
CA ASP A 122 24.39 -13.07 -6.57
C ASP A 122 22.89 -12.90 -6.28
N ASP A 123 22.50 -12.95 -5.00
CA ASP A 123 21.11 -12.72 -4.56
C ASP A 123 20.64 -11.30 -4.90
N GLN A 124 21.48 -10.29 -4.66
CA GLN A 124 21.15 -8.90 -4.98
C GLN A 124 21.01 -8.68 -6.49
N VAL A 125 21.89 -9.27 -7.29
CA VAL A 125 21.79 -9.24 -8.76
C VAL A 125 20.47 -9.85 -9.22
N SER A 126 20.15 -11.05 -8.72
CA SER A 126 18.89 -11.73 -9.02
C SER A 126 17.68 -10.84 -8.72
N VAL A 127 17.63 -10.25 -7.51
CA VAL A 127 16.53 -9.37 -7.11
C VAL A 127 16.44 -8.12 -7.98
N VAL A 128 17.56 -7.45 -8.29
CA VAL A 128 17.55 -6.23 -9.11
C VAL A 128 17.04 -6.51 -10.52
N VAL A 129 17.47 -7.62 -11.14
CA VAL A 129 16.98 -8.03 -12.47
C VAL A 129 15.48 -8.36 -12.42
N TRP A 130 15.03 -9.10 -11.40
CA TRP A 130 13.61 -9.39 -11.22
C TRP A 130 12.78 -8.12 -10.97
N ALA A 131 13.25 -7.20 -10.14
CA ALA A 131 12.59 -5.93 -9.86
C ALA A 131 12.43 -5.11 -11.14
N ALA A 132 13.51 -4.93 -11.92
CA ALA A 132 13.49 -4.23 -13.19
C ALA A 132 12.59 -4.90 -14.24
N THR A 133 12.57 -6.23 -14.29
CA THR A 133 11.69 -7.02 -15.17
C THR A 133 10.22 -6.81 -14.81
N VAL A 134 9.88 -6.94 -13.53
CA VAL A 134 8.50 -6.82 -13.02
C VAL A 134 7.96 -5.41 -13.22
N ILE A 135 8.72 -4.37 -12.86
CA ILE A 135 8.27 -2.99 -13.12
C ILE A 135 8.16 -2.70 -14.62
N GLY A 136 9.07 -3.26 -15.43
CA GLY A 136 8.99 -3.20 -16.89
C GLY A 136 7.70 -3.84 -17.44
N ALA A 137 7.23 -4.95 -16.84
CA ALA A 137 5.95 -5.56 -17.20
C ALA A 137 4.76 -4.67 -16.80
N PHE A 138 4.76 -4.12 -15.58
CA PHE A 138 3.74 -3.14 -15.16
C PHE A 138 3.72 -1.90 -16.05
N ASN A 139 4.89 -1.38 -16.45
CA ASN A 139 4.98 -0.25 -17.37
C ASN A 139 4.28 -0.55 -18.69
N ARG A 140 4.54 -1.73 -19.29
CA ARG A 140 3.91 -2.16 -20.55
C ARG A 140 2.39 -2.27 -20.42
N VAL A 141 1.90 -2.96 -19.39
CA VAL A 141 0.46 -3.08 -19.12
C VAL A 141 -0.17 -1.70 -18.98
N SER A 142 0.44 -0.83 -18.18
CA SER A 142 -0.11 0.48 -17.85
C SER A 142 -0.13 1.45 -19.03
N ILE A 143 0.97 1.51 -19.79
CA ILE A 143 1.09 2.37 -20.98
C ILE A 143 0.08 1.93 -22.05
N MET A 144 -0.04 0.62 -22.29
CA MET A 144 -0.93 0.11 -23.32
C MET A 144 -2.42 0.27 -22.93
N SER A 145 -2.75 0.15 -21.64
CA SER A 145 -4.07 0.49 -21.08
C SER A 145 -4.37 2.00 -21.09
N GLY A 146 -3.37 2.87 -21.24
CA GLY A 146 -3.56 4.32 -21.17
C GLY A 146 -3.92 4.82 -19.78
N HIS A 147 -3.39 4.19 -18.71
CA HIS A 147 -3.68 4.64 -17.36
C HIS A 147 -3.21 6.09 -17.13
N PRO A 148 -4.06 6.95 -16.54
CA PRO A 148 -3.68 8.33 -16.26
C PRO A 148 -2.66 8.41 -15.11
N LEU A 149 -2.02 9.56 -14.94
CA LEU A 149 -1.29 9.87 -13.71
C LEU A 149 -2.23 9.66 -12.50
N PRO A 150 -1.88 8.81 -11.51
CA PRO A 150 -2.71 8.65 -10.33
C PRO A 150 -2.96 10.01 -9.70
N ALA A 151 -4.24 10.32 -9.46
CA ALA A 151 -4.61 11.56 -8.80
C ALA A 151 -3.81 11.69 -7.50
N ARG A 152 -3.18 12.86 -7.32
CA ARG A 152 -2.67 13.23 -6.00
C ARG A 152 -3.90 13.27 -5.11
N LYS A 153 -4.02 12.34 -4.16
CA LYS A 153 -4.82 12.63 -2.98
C LYS A 153 -4.15 13.84 -2.38
N GLU A 154 -4.71 15.03 -2.60
CA GLU A 154 -4.30 16.18 -1.84
C GLU A 154 -4.30 15.70 -0.39
N LYS A 155 -3.15 15.79 0.29
CA LYS A 155 -3.24 15.98 1.73
C LYS A 155 -4.14 17.20 1.80
N LYS A 156 -5.39 17.05 2.24
CA LYS A 156 -6.23 18.20 2.55
C LYS A 156 -5.30 19.11 3.34
N THR A 157 -4.91 20.22 2.74
CA THR A 157 -4.28 21.30 3.46
C THR A 157 -5.26 21.53 4.62
N MET A 158 -4.81 21.37 5.86
CA MET A 158 -5.64 21.50 7.06
C MET A 158 -6.07 22.95 7.29
N THR A 159 -6.61 23.60 6.26
CA THR A 159 -7.17 24.96 6.31
C THR A 159 -8.65 24.96 6.67
N GLU A 160 -9.27 23.80 6.86
CA GLU A 160 -10.51 23.68 7.63
C GLU A 160 -10.18 22.93 8.93
N PRO A 161 -10.69 23.39 10.09
CA PRO A 161 -10.54 22.63 11.33
C PRO A 161 -11.06 21.23 11.06
N THR A 162 -10.23 20.20 11.28
CA THR A 162 -10.70 18.82 11.24
C THR A 162 -11.86 18.71 12.21
N ALA A 163 -13.07 18.60 11.66
CA ALA A 163 -14.27 18.34 12.42
C ALA A 163 -13.99 17.14 13.34
N GLU A 164 -14.07 17.40 14.65
CA GLU A 164 -13.71 16.42 15.68
C GLU A 164 -14.55 15.16 15.51
N ASN A 165 -13.87 14.01 15.50
CA ASN A 165 -14.53 12.71 15.52
C ASN A 165 -14.62 12.26 16.98
N LYS A 166 -15.84 12.05 17.47
CA LYS A 166 -16.08 11.53 18.82
C LYS A 166 -16.91 10.26 18.72
N VAL A 167 -16.44 9.18 19.32
CA VAL A 167 -17.28 8.00 19.57
C VAL A 167 -17.73 8.04 21.02
N ALA A 168 -19.00 7.74 21.26
CA ALA A 168 -19.55 7.64 22.59
C ALA A 168 -20.52 6.47 22.65
N ASP A 169 -20.49 5.74 23.77
CA ASP A 169 -21.53 4.77 24.08
C ASP A 169 -22.87 5.49 24.36
N ASN A 170 -23.96 4.94 23.82
CA ASN A 170 -25.32 5.35 24.13
C ASN A 170 -26.10 4.13 24.66
N PRO A 171 -25.97 3.81 25.96
CA PRO A 171 -26.61 2.63 26.55
C PRO A 171 -28.14 2.65 26.45
N GLY A 172 -28.75 3.83 26.45
CA GLY A 172 -30.20 3.98 26.29
C GLY A 172 -30.73 3.58 24.91
N LYS A 173 -29.84 3.46 23.92
CA LYS A 173 -30.16 2.98 22.57
C LYS A 173 -29.40 1.70 22.19
N HIS A 174 -28.68 1.10 23.14
CA HIS A 174 -27.84 -0.08 22.92
C HIS A 174 -26.93 0.04 21.69
N ARG A 175 -26.24 1.18 21.56
CA ARG A 175 -25.36 1.44 20.42
C ARG A 175 -24.23 2.40 20.76
N TYR A 176 -23.08 2.20 20.12
CA TYR A 176 -22.03 3.22 20.05
C TYR A 176 -22.34 4.18 18.91
N GLU A 177 -22.18 5.48 19.14
CA GLU A 177 -22.48 6.55 18.19
C GLU A 177 -21.18 7.26 17.79
N VAL A 178 -20.95 7.45 16.49
CA VAL A 178 -19.85 8.27 15.97
C VAL A 178 -20.37 9.62 15.52
N PHE A 179 -19.76 10.69 16.01
CA PHE A 179 -20.06 12.06 15.68
C PHE A 179 -18.93 12.65 14.83
N HIS A 180 -19.28 13.45 13.82
CA HIS A 180 -18.34 14.19 12.98
C HIS A 180 -18.72 15.67 12.98
N GLY A 181 -17.91 16.52 13.62
CA GLY A 181 -18.21 17.96 13.73
C GLY A 181 -19.47 18.23 14.55
N GLY A 182 -19.74 17.40 15.55
CA GLY A 182 -20.92 17.49 16.43
C GLY A 182 -22.20 16.85 15.87
N ALA A 183 -22.25 16.50 14.58
CA ALA A 183 -23.38 15.78 14.00
C ALA A 183 -23.22 14.27 14.16
N LEU A 184 -24.31 13.57 14.49
CA LEU A 184 -24.33 12.10 14.50
C LEU A 184 -24.14 11.57 13.08
N ALA A 185 -23.05 10.85 12.86
CA ALA A 185 -22.63 10.39 11.54
C ALA A 185 -22.84 8.87 11.32
N GLY A 186 -23.09 8.12 12.40
CA GLY A 186 -23.37 6.70 12.32
C GLY A 186 -23.35 6.02 13.68
N PHE A 187 -23.58 4.72 13.70
CA PHE A 187 -23.66 3.95 14.93
C PHE A 187 -23.33 2.47 14.73
N ALA A 188 -22.98 1.79 15.83
CA ALA A 188 -22.80 0.36 15.92
C ALA A 188 -23.71 -0.16 17.05
N GLU A 189 -24.77 -0.85 16.66
CA GLU A 189 -25.73 -1.47 17.57
C GLU A 189 -25.16 -2.74 18.19
N TYR A 190 -25.45 -2.91 19.47
CA TYR A 190 -25.04 -4.06 20.24
C TYR A 190 -26.17 -4.60 21.11
N VAL A 191 -26.03 -5.86 21.52
CA VAL A 191 -26.84 -6.48 22.57
C VAL A 191 -25.90 -7.00 23.64
N GLU A 192 -26.23 -6.75 24.91
CA GLU A 192 -25.47 -7.31 26.03
C GLU A 192 -26.17 -8.54 26.61
N ARG A 193 -25.41 -9.61 26.79
CA ARG A 193 -25.83 -10.85 27.46
C ARG A 193 -24.70 -11.30 28.38
N ASP A 194 -24.96 -11.38 29.68
CA ASP A 194 -23.93 -11.69 30.67
C ASP A 194 -22.70 -10.78 30.51
N ASP A 195 -21.52 -11.36 30.25
CA ASP A 195 -20.26 -10.66 29.99
C ASP A 195 -19.98 -10.43 28.50
N VAL A 196 -20.90 -10.79 27.61
CA VAL A 196 -20.77 -10.64 26.15
C VAL A 196 -21.44 -9.35 25.68
N THR A 197 -20.75 -8.62 24.79
CA THR A 197 -21.30 -7.55 23.97
C THR A 197 -21.31 -8.02 22.52
N ASP A 198 -22.51 -8.24 21.99
CA ASP A 198 -22.75 -8.75 20.64
C ASP A 198 -23.09 -7.61 19.68
N PHE A 199 -22.17 -7.30 18.77
CA PHE A 199 -22.40 -6.28 17.75
C PHE A 199 -23.24 -6.84 16.60
N ILE A 200 -24.46 -6.34 16.45
CA ILE A 200 -25.46 -6.87 15.52
C ILE A 200 -25.55 -6.08 14.22
N HIS A 201 -25.32 -4.76 14.26
CA HIS A 201 -25.45 -3.90 13.09
C HIS A 201 -24.51 -2.69 13.17
N THR A 202 -24.09 -2.17 12.02
CA THR A 202 -23.26 -0.96 11.93
C THR A 202 -23.64 -0.18 10.69
N GLU A 203 -23.90 1.10 10.86
CA GLU A 203 -24.34 2.00 9.80
C GLU A 203 -23.60 3.34 9.90
N ILE A 204 -23.18 3.87 8.75
CA ILE A 204 -22.68 5.23 8.60
C ILE A 204 -23.62 5.91 7.62
N ASP A 205 -24.13 7.08 8.01
CA ASP A 205 -25.00 7.87 7.15
C ASP A 205 -24.26 8.26 5.87
N ASP A 206 -24.93 8.12 4.72
CA ASP A 206 -24.37 8.35 3.38
C ASP A 206 -23.75 9.76 3.24
N ALA A 207 -24.29 10.77 3.92
CA ALA A 207 -23.73 12.13 3.94
C ALA A 207 -22.30 12.18 4.52
N PHE A 208 -21.92 11.15 5.27
CA PHE A 208 -20.60 10.98 5.88
C PHE A 208 -19.79 9.84 5.26
N GLY A 209 -20.28 9.24 4.16
CA GLY A 209 -19.59 8.20 3.40
C GLY A 209 -18.18 8.59 2.95
N GLY A 210 -17.27 7.61 2.87
CA GLY A 210 -15.89 7.81 2.40
C GLY A 210 -14.94 8.53 3.38
N LYS A 211 -15.42 8.96 4.56
CA LYS A 211 -14.62 9.65 5.59
C LYS A 211 -13.88 8.71 6.57
N GLY A 212 -14.06 7.39 6.43
CA GLY A 212 -13.42 6.39 7.30
C GLY A 212 -14.05 6.24 8.69
N LEU A 213 -15.21 6.86 8.94
CA LEU A 213 -15.85 6.88 10.26
C LEU A 213 -16.25 5.50 10.78
N GLY A 214 -16.64 4.57 9.90
CA GLY A 214 -16.91 3.18 10.31
C GLY A 214 -15.70 2.49 10.95
N LYS A 215 -14.49 2.79 10.47
CA LYS A 215 -13.25 2.26 11.06
C LYS A 215 -13.01 2.86 12.45
N VAL A 216 -13.18 4.18 12.59
CA VAL A 216 -13.02 4.90 13.86
C VAL A 216 -14.01 4.38 14.90
N LEU A 217 -15.28 4.22 14.50
CA LEU A 217 -16.35 3.68 15.32
C LEU A 217 -16.02 2.26 15.81
N ALA A 218 -15.67 1.34 14.90
CA ALA A 218 -15.34 -0.04 15.29
C ALA A 218 -14.14 -0.09 16.22
N GLN A 219 -13.06 0.65 15.92
CA GLN A 219 -11.86 0.65 16.75
C GLN A 219 -12.14 1.10 18.19
N GLN A 220 -12.87 2.20 18.37
CA GLN A 220 -13.15 2.75 19.69
C GLN A 220 -14.19 1.92 20.45
N ALA A 221 -15.27 1.48 19.79
CA ALA A 221 -16.30 0.65 20.42
C ALA A 221 -15.73 -0.69 20.90
N LEU A 222 -14.96 -1.39 20.06
CA LEU A 222 -14.33 -2.66 20.44
C LEU A 222 -13.28 -2.45 21.54
N GLY A 223 -12.47 -1.38 21.44
CA GLY A 223 -11.50 -1.03 22.47
C GLY A 223 -12.14 -0.76 23.83
N GLU A 224 -13.30 -0.11 23.85
CA GLU A 224 -14.05 0.16 25.08
C GLU A 224 -14.66 -1.12 25.67
N VAL A 225 -15.22 -2.02 24.84
CA VAL A 225 -15.69 -3.33 25.30
C VAL A 225 -14.57 -4.13 25.96
N VAL A 226 -13.37 -4.15 25.34
CA VAL A 226 -12.18 -4.79 25.92
C VAL A 226 -11.75 -4.12 27.22
N ALA A 227 -11.75 -2.78 27.28
CA ALA A 227 -11.37 -2.03 28.47
C ALA A 227 -12.34 -2.29 29.64
N ARG A 228 -13.62 -2.55 29.35
CA ARG A 228 -14.64 -2.96 30.33
C ARG A 228 -14.52 -4.44 30.74
N GLY A 229 -13.56 -5.19 30.18
CA GLY A 229 -13.35 -6.61 30.48
C GLY A 229 -14.43 -7.53 29.89
N ARG A 230 -15.21 -7.03 28.92
CA ARG A 230 -16.28 -7.78 28.28
C ARG A 230 -15.76 -8.56 27.07
N VAL A 231 -16.51 -9.60 26.71
CA VAL A 231 -16.24 -10.44 25.55
C VAL A 231 -16.97 -9.90 24.33
N ILE A 232 -16.31 -9.89 23.19
CA ILE A 232 -16.88 -9.45 21.91
C ILE A 232 -17.51 -10.64 21.18
N GLU A 233 -18.75 -10.47 20.75
CA GLU A 233 -19.39 -11.28 19.71
C GLU A 233 -19.74 -10.38 18.52
N ALA A 234 -19.65 -10.89 17.30
CA ALA A 234 -19.76 -10.08 16.08
C ALA A 234 -20.63 -10.74 15.03
N HIS A 235 -21.95 -10.56 15.15
CA HIS A 235 -22.91 -10.94 14.09
C HIS A 235 -22.92 -9.95 12.92
N CYS A 236 -22.58 -8.68 13.17
CA CYS A 236 -22.45 -7.66 12.14
C CYS A 236 -21.30 -8.02 11.15
N PRO A 237 -21.57 -8.15 9.84
CA PRO A 237 -20.54 -8.48 8.86
C PRO A 237 -19.41 -7.45 8.78
N PHE A 238 -19.71 -6.17 9.01
CA PHE A 238 -18.71 -5.11 9.03
C PHE A 238 -17.74 -5.27 10.20
N ILE A 239 -18.25 -5.51 11.41
CA ILE A 239 -17.43 -5.73 12.61
C ILE A 239 -16.61 -7.02 12.47
N ARG A 240 -17.20 -8.08 11.92
CA ARG A 240 -16.46 -9.32 11.64
C ARG A 240 -15.29 -9.10 10.67
N ALA A 241 -15.54 -8.42 9.55
CA ALA A 241 -14.50 -8.08 8.58
C ALA A 241 -13.44 -7.11 9.14
N TYR A 242 -13.81 -6.26 10.11
CA TYR A 242 -12.88 -5.45 10.87
C TYR A 242 -11.99 -6.35 11.75
N LEU A 243 -12.58 -7.20 12.60
CA LEU A 243 -11.86 -8.11 13.48
C LEU A 243 -10.90 -9.05 12.73
N ASP A 244 -11.23 -9.48 11.52
CA ASP A 244 -10.34 -10.31 10.68
C ASP A 244 -9.05 -9.60 10.25
N LYS A 245 -9.03 -8.27 10.27
CA LYS A 245 -7.86 -7.44 9.94
C LYS A 245 -7.15 -6.89 11.18
N HIS A 246 -7.70 -7.17 12.36
CA HIS A 246 -7.31 -6.56 13.64
C HIS A 246 -7.12 -7.65 14.71
N PRO A 247 -6.06 -8.48 14.58
CA PRO A 247 -5.82 -9.62 15.48
C PRO A 247 -5.53 -9.22 16.93
N GLU A 248 -5.26 -7.93 17.19
CA GLU A 248 -5.13 -7.39 18.55
C GLU A 248 -6.38 -7.61 19.43
N PHE A 249 -7.55 -7.82 18.82
CA PHE A 249 -8.79 -8.12 19.55
C PHE A 249 -9.05 -9.62 19.74
N ASP A 250 -8.32 -10.51 19.06
CA ASP A 250 -8.69 -11.94 18.97
C ASP A 250 -8.86 -12.61 20.34
N ALA A 251 -8.01 -12.26 21.32
CA ALA A 251 -8.07 -12.75 22.70
C ALA A 251 -9.37 -12.41 23.45
N HIS A 252 -10.18 -11.50 22.93
CA HIS A 252 -11.41 -11.01 23.53
C HIS A 252 -12.65 -11.40 22.72
N VAL A 253 -12.52 -12.18 21.64
CA VAL A 253 -13.60 -12.48 20.70
C VAL A 253 -14.06 -13.94 20.84
N LEU A 254 -15.38 -14.16 20.97
CA LEU A 254 -15.99 -15.49 20.94
C LEU A 254 -15.72 -16.18 19.60
N GLY A 255 -15.33 -17.46 19.67
CA GLY A 255 -15.00 -18.28 18.50
C GLY A 255 -13.62 -17.98 17.89
N LYS A 256 -12.88 -17.00 18.41
CA LYS A 256 -11.45 -16.77 18.11
C LYS A 256 -10.60 -17.14 19.33
N GLY A 257 -10.22 -16.16 20.14
CA GLY A 257 -9.40 -16.36 21.34
C GLY A 257 -10.18 -16.84 22.56
N ILE A 258 -11.51 -16.71 22.55
CA ILE A 258 -12.38 -17.23 23.60
C ILE A 258 -13.25 -18.35 23.03
N GLN A 259 -13.09 -19.56 23.56
CA GLN A 259 -13.90 -20.73 23.22
C GLN A 259 -14.92 -20.93 24.34
N ARG A 260 -16.20 -20.73 24.05
CA ARG A 260 -17.33 -20.94 24.97
C ARG A 260 -18.48 -21.59 24.23
#